data_AF-A0A4Z2ITX0-F1
#
_entry.id   AF-A0A4Z2ITX0-F1
#
_cell.length_a   1.000
_cell.length_b   1.000
_cell.length_c   1.000
_cell.angle_alpha   90.00
_cell.angle_beta   90.00
_cell.angle_gamma   90.00
#
_symmetry.space_group_name_H-M   'P 1'
#
loop_
_entity.id
_entity.type
_entity.pdbx_description
1 polymer ?
#
loop_
_entity_poly.entity_id
_entity_poly.type
_entity_poly.pdbx_seq_one_letter_code
_entity_poly.pdbx_strand_id
1 'polypeptide(L)'
;MFFVSSGLVAAAFYGIFLATNFSQSKSGEEGILGLILEYLPSIAITIGNFVVPLLCDQFALIERYTPSTTVIVALLRAVFLRLMSLVILLFTLWRQITCEGNSEGERCKLCQYNYEDYPCWETRVGQEMYKLTLFDLIINIAVLVLVEFPRRMVVDNWSNKLTQWVGRQEFVVSANVLGLVYGQTVVWTGALFCPLLPLINTINFIFLFYFKKITLFSNCRPAQKTFRSTTSTFFFLVVLLFGWGLATVVMVYSVADVVMWYFIALASVYGKTVALLRAQLKLEGRDKQFLVKQIANLSRIQILKHTAAAHE
;
A
#
# COMPACT_ATOMS: atom_id res chain seq x y z
N MET A 1 -26.36 -16.96 -11.97
CA MET A 1 -25.47 -17.10 -10.80
C MET A 1 -24.62 -15.85 -10.47
N PHE A 2 -24.90 -14.68 -11.05
CA PHE A 2 -24.23 -13.42 -10.67
C PHE A 2 -24.30 -13.15 -9.16
N PHE A 3 -25.46 -13.38 -8.53
CA PHE A 3 -25.62 -13.21 -7.08
C PHE A 3 -24.72 -14.11 -6.23
N VAL A 4 -24.47 -15.37 -6.65
CA VAL A 4 -23.59 -16.29 -5.92
C VAL A 4 -22.14 -15.86 -6.06
N SER A 5 -21.70 -15.53 -7.28
CA SER A 5 -20.34 -15.03 -7.52
C SER A 5 -20.10 -13.70 -6.79
N SER A 6 -21.05 -12.77 -6.83
CA SER A 6 -20.96 -11.50 -6.10
C SER A 6 -21.00 -11.72 -4.59
N GLY A 7 -21.77 -12.70 -4.10
CA GLY A 7 -21.78 -13.08 -2.69
C GLY A 7 -20.43 -13.62 -2.20
N LEU A 8 -19.78 -14.49 -2.97
CA LEU A 8 -18.44 -15.01 -2.67
C LEU A 8 -17.39 -13.89 -2.64
N VAL A 9 -17.47 -12.98 -3.62
CA VAL A 9 -16.57 -11.81 -3.70
C VAL A 9 -16.80 -10.87 -2.51
N ALA A 10 -18.05 -10.57 -2.17
CA ALA A 10 -18.40 -9.75 -1.01
C ALA A 10 -17.95 -10.39 0.31
N ALA A 11 -18.08 -11.71 0.45
CA ALA A 11 -17.60 -12.44 1.61
C ALA A 11 -16.08 -12.38 1.75
N ALA A 12 -15.34 -12.52 0.64
CA ALA A 12 -13.88 -12.36 0.64
C ALA A 12 -13.46 -10.95 1.06
N PHE A 13 -14.14 -9.93 0.52
CA PHE A 13 -13.92 -8.53 0.87
C PHE A 13 -14.19 -8.24 2.34
N TYR A 14 -15.30 -8.74 2.88
CA TYR A 14 -15.63 -8.63 4.29
C TYR A 14 -14.59 -9.35 5.18
N GLY A 15 -14.12 -10.53 4.75
CA GLY A 15 -13.07 -11.27 5.43
C GLY A 15 -11.75 -10.50 5.48
N ILE A 16 -11.33 -9.87 4.38
CA ILE A 16 -10.13 -9.03 4.31
C ILE A 16 -10.28 -7.80 5.23
N PHE A 17 -11.45 -7.16 5.21
CA PHE A 17 -11.75 -6.02 6.10
C PHE A 17 -11.63 -6.43 7.59
N LEU A 18 -12.24 -7.55 7.97
CA LEU A 18 -12.19 -8.06 9.33
C LEU A 18 -10.75 -8.45 9.73
N ALA A 19 -10.04 -9.17 8.86
CA ALA A 19 -8.65 -9.58 9.06
C ALA A 19 -7.74 -8.36 9.25
N THR A 20 -7.94 -7.31 8.45
CA THR A 20 -7.18 -6.06 8.57
C THR A 20 -7.50 -5.35 9.88
N ASN A 21 -8.77 -5.20 10.26
CA ASN A 21 -9.12 -4.60 11.56
C ASN A 21 -8.54 -5.38 12.75
N PHE A 22 -8.60 -6.70 12.69
CA PHE A 22 -8.10 -7.55 13.76
C PHE A 22 -6.57 -7.51 13.87
N SER A 23 -5.86 -7.61 12.75
CA SER A 23 -4.39 -7.49 12.67
C SER A 23 -3.92 -6.18 13.30
N GLN A 24 -4.59 -5.09 12.96
CA GLN A 24 -4.17 -3.76 13.37
C GLN A 24 -4.48 -3.49 14.85
N SER A 25 -5.62 -3.96 15.36
CA SER A 25 -5.95 -3.85 16.80
C SER A 25 -5.02 -4.65 17.71
N LYS A 26 -4.30 -5.64 17.17
CA LYS A 26 -3.39 -6.53 17.91
C LYS A 26 -1.91 -6.33 17.55
N SER A 27 -1.61 -5.25 16.83
CA SER A 27 -0.24 -4.94 16.42
C SER A 27 0.63 -4.67 17.66
N GLY A 28 1.55 -5.59 17.98
CA GLY A 28 2.44 -5.50 19.15
C GLY A 28 2.43 -6.72 20.09
N GLU A 29 1.62 -7.75 19.83
CA GLU A 29 1.75 -9.03 20.56
C GLU A 29 3.06 -9.75 20.20
N GLU A 30 3.81 -10.18 21.21
CA GLU A 30 5.06 -10.93 21.02
C GLU A 30 4.80 -12.42 20.75
N GLY A 31 5.67 -13.04 19.94
CA GLY A 31 5.67 -14.48 19.67
C GLY A 31 5.07 -14.90 18.33
N ILE A 32 4.89 -16.21 18.15
CA ILE A 32 4.42 -16.82 16.88
C ILE A 32 2.99 -16.37 16.55
N LEU A 33 2.14 -16.21 17.56
CA LEU A 33 0.77 -15.74 17.39
C LEU A 33 0.74 -14.32 16.82
N GLY A 34 1.53 -13.40 17.38
CA GLY A 34 1.67 -12.04 16.86
C GLY A 34 2.11 -12.01 15.39
N LEU A 35 3.04 -12.88 15.02
CA LEU A 35 3.51 -12.99 13.63
C LEU A 35 2.41 -13.47 12.68
N ILE A 36 1.59 -14.45 13.09
CA ILE A 36 0.43 -14.91 12.29
C ILE A 36 -0.61 -13.79 12.15
N LEU A 37 -0.87 -13.05 13.23
CA LEU A 37 -1.81 -11.93 13.22
C LEU A 37 -1.34 -10.81 12.30
N GLU A 38 -0.04 -10.52 12.29
CA GLU A 38 0.54 -9.46 11.47
C GLU A 38 0.53 -9.78 9.97
N TYR A 39 0.60 -11.07 9.59
CA TYR A 39 0.46 -11.51 8.20
C TYR A 39 -0.99 -11.89 7.82
N LEU A 40 -1.94 -11.77 8.76
CA LEU A 40 -3.33 -12.17 8.56
C LEU A 40 -4.01 -11.50 7.37
N PRO A 41 -3.82 -10.19 7.10
CA PRO A 41 -4.43 -9.55 5.93
C PRO A 41 -3.88 -10.13 4.62
N SER A 42 -2.57 -10.36 4.53
CA SER A 42 -1.95 -11.00 3.37
C SER A 42 -2.47 -12.43 3.17
N ILE A 43 -2.56 -13.21 4.26
CA ILE A 43 -3.12 -14.57 4.23
C ILE A 43 -4.57 -14.56 3.73
N ALA A 44 -5.41 -13.66 4.25
CA ALA A 44 -6.81 -13.53 3.86
C ALA A 44 -6.97 -13.16 2.38
N ILE A 45 -6.17 -12.19 1.90
CA ILE A 45 -6.16 -11.77 0.49
C ILE A 45 -5.75 -12.94 -0.41
N THR A 46 -4.68 -13.64 -0.09
CA THR A 46 -4.18 -14.72 -0.94
C THR A 46 -5.12 -15.93 -0.95
N ILE A 47 -5.71 -16.30 0.20
CA ILE A 47 -6.74 -17.34 0.27
C ILE A 47 -7.97 -16.94 -0.55
N GLY A 48 -8.46 -15.70 -0.40
CA GLY A 48 -9.59 -15.19 -1.18
C GLY A 48 -9.31 -15.24 -2.69
N ASN A 49 -8.14 -14.75 -3.11
CA ASN A 49 -7.68 -14.72 -4.49
C ASN A 49 -7.47 -16.10 -5.12
N PHE A 50 -7.32 -17.16 -4.31
CA PHE A 50 -7.19 -18.54 -4.77
C PHE A 50 -8.54 -19.27 -4.74
N VAL A 51 -9.24 -19.23 -3.62
CA VAL A 51 -10.47 -20.00 -3.37
C VAL A 51 -11.65 -19.46 -4.16
N VAL A 52 -11.83 -18.13 -4.24
CA VAL A 52 -13.00 -17.54 -4.92
C VAL A 52 -13.03 -17.88 -6.41
N PRO A 53 -11.93 -17.73 -7.19
CA PRO A 53 -11.92 -18.16 -8.59
C PRO A 53 -12.18 -19.66 -8.75
N LEU A 54 -11.61 -20.52 -7.89
CA LEU A 54 -11.84 -21.96 -7.94
C LEU A 54 -13.32 -22.32 -7.74
N LEU A 55 -13.97 -21.73 -6.75
CA LEU A 55 -15.40 -21.94 -6.52
C LEU A 55 -16.23 -21.41 -7.70
N CYS A 56 -15.89 -20.23 -8.23
CA CYS A 56 -16.57 -19.66 -9.40
C CYS A 56 -16.45 -20.56 -10.64
N ASP A 57 -15.30 -21.20 -10.87
CA ASP A 57 -15.08 -22.11 -12.00
C ASP A 57 -15.91 -23.40 -11.85
N GLN A 58 -16.03 -23.95 -10.64
CA GLN A 58 -16.90 -25.11 -10.40
C GLN A 58 -18.37 -24.76 -10.68
N PHE A 59 -18.83 -23.58 -10.25
CA PHE A 59 -20.19 -23.13 -10.53
C PHE A 59 -20.42 -22.82 -12.02
N ALA A 60 -19.40 -22.34 -12.74
CA ALA A 60 -19.50 -22.05 -14.17
C ALA A 60 -19.76 -23.30 -15.02
N LEU A 61 -19.34 -24.49 -14.56
CA LEU A 61 -19.64 -25.78 -15.24
C LEU A 61 -21.13 -26.09 -15.29
N ILE A 62 -21.91 -25.55 -14.35
CA ILE A 62 -23.36 -25.73 -14.29
C ILE A 62 -24.06 -24.79 -15.29
N GLU A 63 -23.45 -23.65 -15.63
CA GLU A 63 -24.11 -22.53 -16.30
C GLU A 63 -24.09 -22.61 -17.85
N ARG A 64 -23.64 -23.74 -18.45
CA ARG A 64 -23.56 -23.99 -19.92
C ARG A 64 -23.10 -22.77 -20.75
N TYR A 65 -22.11 -22.00 -20.26
CA TYR A 65 -21.53 -20.91 -21.03
C TYR A 65 -20.72 -21.42 -22.24
N THR A 66 -20.61 -20.60 -23.28
CA THR A 66 -19.68 -20.88 -24.38
C THR A 66 -18.23 -20.79 -23.89
N PRO A 67 -17.34 -21.71 -24.30
CA PRO A 67 -16.03 -21.89 -23.67
C PRO A 67 -15.12 -20.65 -23.72
N SER A 68 -15.31 -19.75 -24.68
CA SER A 68 -14.53 -18.50 -24.79
C SER A 68 -15.03 -17.41 -23.84
N THR A 69 -16.35 -17.32 -23.61
CA THR A 69 -16.94 -16.31 -22.72
C THR A 69 -16.68 -16.67 -21.26
N THR A 70 -16.71 -17.96 -20.91
CA THR A 70 -16.35 -18.46 -19.57
C THR A 70 -14.95 -18.00 -19.15
N VAL A 71 -13.95 -18.14 -20.03
CA VAL A 71 -12.56 -17.76 -19.71
C VAL A 71 -12.42 -16.25 -19.52
N ILE A 72 -13.05 -15.43 -20.37
CA ILE A 72 -12.98 -13.96 -20.24
C ILE A 72 -13.66 -13.50 -18.95
N VAL A 73 -14.84 -14.05 -18.62
CA VAL A 73 -15.57 -13.72 -17.40
C VAL A 73 -14.80 -14.17 -16.16
N ALA A 74 -14.20 -15.37 -16.17
CA ALA A 74 -13.36 -15.85 -15.08
C ALA A 74 -12.13 -14.96 -14.86
N LEU A 75 -11.45 -14.56 -15.95
CA LEU A 75 -10.33 -13.63 -15.89
C LEU A 75 -10.77 -12.27 -15.33
N LEU A 76 -11.86 -11.68 -15.82
CA LEU A 76 -12.37 -10.40 -15.35
C LEU A 76 -12.70 -10.44 -13.85
N ARG A 77 -13.35 -11.52 -13.39
CA ARG A 77 -13.64 -11.72 -11.96
C ARG A 77 -12.36 -11.85 -11.12
N ALA A 78 -11.36 -12.59 -11.60
CA ALA A 78 -10.08 -12.74 -10.92
C ALA A 78 -9.30 -11.41 -10.83
N VAL A 79 -9.32 -10.61 -11.89
CA VAL A 79 -8.74 -9.26 -11.90
C VAL A 79 -9.44 -8.39 -10.86
N PHE A 80 -10.77 -8.33 -10.94
CA PHE A 80 -11.59 -7.49 -10.07
C PHE A 80 -11.36 -7.85 -8.61
N LEU A 81 -11.34 -9.14 -8.28
CA LEU A 81 -11.08 -9.61 -6.93
C LEU A 81 -9.69 -9.18 -6.43
N ARG A 82 -8.63 -9.36 -7.22
CA ARG A 82 -7.26 -9.00 -6.83
C ARG A 82 -7.10 -7.49 -6.60
N LEU A 83 -7.57 -6.68 -7.53
CA LEU A 83 -7.46 -5.23 -7.45
C LEU A 83 -8.32 -4.65 -6.32
N MET A 84 -9.56 -5.10 -6.18
CA MET A 84 -10.44 -4.62 -5.12
C MET A 84 -9.96 -5.09 -3.73
N SER A 85 -9.35 -6.27 -3.62
CA SER A 85 -8.72 -6.72 -2.37
C SER A 85 -7.62 -5.75 -1.92
N LEU A 86 -6.80 -5.27 -2.86
CA LEU A 86 -5.78 -4.25 -2.57
C LEU A 86 -6.44 -2.92 -2.18
N VAL A 87 -7.47 -2.48 -2.90
CA VAL A 87 -8.22 -1.25 -2.58
C VAL A 87 -8.79 -1.33 -1.16
N ILE A 88 -9.41 -2.47 -0.78
CA ILE A 88 -10.01 -2.66 0.54
C ILE A 88 -8.94 -2.65 1.64
N LEU A 89 -7.80 -3.31 1.42
CA LEU A 89 -6.68 -3.27 2.36
C LEU A 89 -6.23 -1.83 2.60
N LEU A 90 -5.96 -1.08 1.53
CA LEU A 90 -5.52 0.31 1.61
C LEU A 90 -6.57 1.21 2.25
N PHE A 91 -7.84 1.06 1.87
CA PHE A 91 -8.95 1.84 2.44
C PHE A 91 -9.13 1.55 3.92
N THR A 92 -9.08 0.28 4.32
CA THR A 92 -9.25 -0.13 5.73
C THR A 92 -8.10 0.39 6.58
N LEU A 93 -6.87 0.27 6.08
CA LEU A 93 -5.68 0.80 6.74
C LEU A 93 -5.77 2.32 6.86
N TRP A 94 -6.15 3.02 5.78
CA TRP A 94 -6.35 4.47 5.75
C TRP A 94 -7.39 4.92 6.77
N ARG A 95 -8.54 4.22 6.83
CA ARG A 95 -9.63 4.50 7.78
C ARG A 95 -9.15 4.44 9.23
N GLN A 96 -8.24 3.52 9.56
CA GLN A 96 -7.69 3.41 10.90
C GLN A 96 -6.64 4.48 11.20
N ILE A 97 -5.82 4.84 10.21
CA ILE A 97 -4.85 5.93 10.33
C ILE A 97 -5.58 7.25 10.60
N THR A 98 -6.68 7.54 9.89
CA THR A 98 -7.45 8.79 10.03
C THR A 98 -8.53 8.75 11.14
N CYS A 99 -8.46 7.84 12.12
CA CYS A 99 -9.48 7.70 13.18
C CYS A 99 -10.94 7.69 12.66
N GLU A 100 -11.22 6.91 11.61
CA GLU A 100 -12.53 6.86 10.93
C GLU A 100 -13.03 8.22 10.39
N GLY A 101 -12.14 9.19 10.21
CA GLY A 101 -12.45 10.56 9.79
C GLY A 101 -12.71 11.53 10.96
N ASN A 102 -12.63 11.06 12.21
CA ASN A 102 -12.82 11.89 13.39
C ASN A 102 -11.48 12.46 13.89
N SER A 103 -11.09 13.61 13.36
CA SER A 103 -9.86 14.32 13.71
C SER A 103 -9.86 14.93 15.12
N GLU A 104 -10.99 14.93 15.83
CA GLU A 104 -11.12 15.50 17.18
C GLU A 104 -10.92 14.50 18.32
N GLY A 105 -10.77 13.20 18.02
CA GLY A 105 -10.46 12.18 19.03
C GLY A 105 -9.10 12.43 19.71
N GLU A 106 -8.96 12.05 20.99
CA GLU A 106 -7.73 12.26 21.77
C GLU A 106 -6.46 11.75 21.06
N ARG A 107 -6.56 10.57 20.41
CA ARG A 107 -5.44 9.93 19.69
C ARG A 107 -5.10 10.58 18.34
N CYS A 108 -5.97 11.41 17.79
CA CYS A 108 -5.80 12.06 16.48
C CYS A 108 -5.62 13.57 16.57
N LYS A 109 -5.85 14.20 17.72
CA LYS A 109 -5.87 15.66 17.88
C LYS A 109 -4.52 16.35 17.60
N LEU A 110 -3.41 15.68 17.93
CA LEU A 110 -2.08 16.28 17.80
C LEU A 110 -1.57 16.31 16.35
N CYS A 111 -1.76 15.20 15.63
CA CYS A 111 -1.16 14.97 14.31
C CYS A 111 -2.19 14.79 13.18
N GLN A 112 -3.49 14.90 13.46
CA GLN A 112 -4.60 14.61 12.53
C GLN A 112 -4.66 13.15 12.02
N TYR A 113 -3.88 12.26 12.64
CA TYR A 113 -3.90 10.81 12.47
C TYR A 113 -3.55 10.13 13.79
N ASN A 114 -3.82 8.83 13.88
CA ASN A 114 -3.63 8.04 15.09
C ASN A 114 -2.12 7.77 15.33
N TYR A 115 -1.46 8.66 16.06
CA TYR A 115 -0.01 8.61 16.31
C TYR A 115 0.39 7.59 17.38
N GLU A 116 -0.54 7.16 18.25
CA GLU A 116 -0.28 6.17 19.30
C GLU A 116 -0.04 4.78 18.70
N ASP A 117 -0.91 4.37 17.77
CA ASP A 117 -0.79 3.07 17.11
C ASP A 117 0.14 3.13 15.87
N TYR A 118 0.27 4.30 15.25
CA TYR A 118 1.05 4.50 14.02
C TYR A 118 1.99 5.71 14.13
N PRO A 119 3.12 5.61 14.85
CA PRO A 119 4.05 6.73 15.00
C PRO A 119 4.61 7.25 13.66
N CYS A 120 4.67 6.40 12.64
CA CYS A 120 4.95 6.77 11.25
C CYS A 120 4.05 5.93 10.31
N TRP A 121 2.91 6.49 9.93
CA TRP A 121 1.92 5.77 9.14
C TRP A 121 2.46 5.38 7.75
N GLU A 122 3.33 6.19 7.16
CA GLU A 122 3.95 5.94 5.85
C GLU A 122 4.73 4.63 5.86
N THR A 123 5.59 4.47 6.87
CA THR A 123 6.38 3.24 7.05
C THR A 123 5.46 2.04 7.26
N ARG A 124 4.36 2.21 7.99
CA ARG A 124 3.40 1.13 8.20
C ARG A 124 2.73 0.69 6.90
N VAL A 125 2.32 1.62 6.04
CA VAL A 125 1.80 1.30 4.70
C VAL A 125 2.83 0.53 3.88
N GLY A 126 4.09 0.97 3.90
CA GLY A 126 5.19 0.28 3.22
C GLY A 126 5.44 -1.15 3.74
N GLN A 127 5.32 -1.36 5.06
CA GLN A 127 5.44 -2.68 5.68
C GLN A 127 4.33 -3.63 5.21
N GLU A 128 3.08 -3.18 5.14
CA GLU A 128 1.97 -4.01 4.66
C GLU A 128 2.15 -4.41 3.19
N MET A 129 2.59 -3.49 2.32
CA MET A 129 2.88 -3.81 0.91
C MET A 129 4.07 -4.78 0.77
N TYR A 130 5.08 -4.65 1.63
CA TYR A 130 6.21 -5.56 1.68
C TYR A 130 5.78 -6.99 2.08
N LYS A 131 5.01 -7.12 3.17
CA LYS A 131 4.48 -8.41 3.64
C LYS A 131 3.64 -9.08 2.56
N LEU A 132 2.77 -8.32 1.89
CA LEU A 132 1.93 -8.82 0.80
C LEU A 132 2.79 -9.34 -0.37
N THR A 133 3.79 -8.58 -0.81
CA THR A 133 4.70 -8.97 -1.90
C THR A 133 5.50 -10.23 -1.56
N LEU A 134 6.03 -10.32 -0.34
CA LEU A 134 6.78 -11.48 0.13
C LEU A 134 5.88 -12.71 0.24
N PHE A 135 4.69 -12.55 0.82
CA PHE A 135 3.75 -13.64 1.00
C PHE A 135 3.24 -14.18 -0.34
N ASP A 136 2.96 -13.31 -1.30
CA ASP A 136 2.60 -13.71 -2.66
C ASP A 136 3.72 -14.50 -3.35
N LEU A 137 4.98 -14.12 -3.16
CA LEU A 137 6.11 -14.91 -3.67
C LEU A 137 6.09 -16.33 -3.09
N ILE A 138 5.97 -16.43 -1.75
CA ILE A 138 5.96 -17.71 -1.04
C ILE A 138 4.81 -18.58 -1.55
N ILE A 139 3.60 -18.02 -1.70
CA ILE A 139 2.45 -18.78 -2.19
C ILE A 139 2.60 -19.17 -3.66
N ASN A 140 3.15 -18.31 -4.53
CA ASN A 140 3.40 -18.69 -5.92
C ASN A 140 4.38 -19.86 -6.03
N ILE A 141 5.45 -19.85 -5.22
CA ILE A 141 6.40 -20.97 -5.14
C ILE A 141 5.71 -22.21 -4.53
N ALA A 142 4.94 -22.06 -3.47
CA ALA A 142 4.25 -23.16 -2.82
C ALA A 142 3.22 -23.82 -3.75
N VAL A 143 2.44 -23.05 -4.51
CA VAL A 143 1.49 -23.58 -5.51
C VAL A 143 2.26 -24.35 -6.60
N LEU A 144 3.40 -23.81 -7.04
CA LEU A 144 4.23 -24.48 -8.03
C LEU A 144 4.76 -25.84 -7.50
N VAL A 145 5.31 -25.87 -6.28
CA VAL A 145 5.91 -27.08 -5.67
C VAL A 145 4.87 -28.08 -5.18
N LEU A 146 3.78 -27.64 -4.56
CA LEU A 146 2.80 -28.50 -3.88
C LEU A 146 1.59 -28.85 -4.76
N VAL A 147 1.30 -28.06 -5.80
CA VAL A 147 0.12 -28.29 -6.66
C VAL A 147 0.56 -28.65 -8.08
N GLU A 148 1.36 -27.81 -8.73
CA GLU A 148 1.72 -28.01 -10.14
C GLU A 148 2.58 -29.27 -10.35
N PHE A 149 3.61 -29.48 -9.52
CA PHE A 149 4.48 -30.66 -9.62
C PHE A 149 3.80 -31.98 -9.23
N PRO A 150 3.09 -32.10 -8.08
CA PRO A 150 2.46 -33.35 -7.70
C PRO A 150 1.32 -33.73 -8.64
N ARG A 151 0.57 -32.75 -9.17
CA ARG A 151 -0.45 -33.00 -10.19
C ARG A 151 0.12 -33.75 -11.40
N ARG A 152 1.34 -33.42 -11.83
CA ARG A 152 2.02 -34.16 -12.91
C ARG A 152 2.33 -35.60 -12.49
N MET A 153 2.95 -35.81 -11.33
CA MET A 153 3.33 -37.14 -10.86
C MET A 153 2.11 -38.06 -10.75
N VAL A 154 1.02 -37.54 -10.21
CA VAL A 154 -0.24 -38.28 -10.04
C VAL A 154 -0.86 -38.65 -11.38
N VAL A 155 -0.88 -37.74 -12.37
CA VAL A 155 -1.44 -38.00 -13.71
C VAL A 155 -0.58 -38.97 -14.52
N ASP A 156 0.75 -38.93 -14.36
CA ASP A 156 1.66 -39.79 -15.10
C ASP A 156 1.77 -41.21 -14.48
N ASN A 157 1.55 -41.36 -13.16
CA ASN A 157 1.76 -42.62 -12.45
C ASN A 157 0.47 -43.41 -12.14
N TRP A 158 -0.71 -42.77 -12.06
CA TRP A 158 -1.98 -43.45 -11.78
C TRP A 158 -2.96 -43.36 -12.94
N SER A 159 -3.47 -44.52 -13.41
CA SER A 159 -4.37 -44.66 -14.56
C SER A 159 -5.87 -44.69 -14.18
N ASN A 160 -6.26 -44.08 -13.07
CA ASN A 160 -7.65 -44.06 -12.63
C ASN A 160 -8.51 -43.09 -13.47
N LYS A 161 -9.83 -43.32 -13.54
CA LYS A 161 -10.77 -42.38 -14.20
C LYS A 161 -10.70 -40.95 -13.62
N LEU A 162 -10.41 -40.83 -12.32
CA LEU A 162 -10.20 -39.56 -11.63
C LEU A 162 -8.95 -38.82 -12.13
N THR A 163 -7.84 -39.51 -12.40
CA THR A 163 -6.62 -38.87 -12.92
C THR A 163 -6.75 -38.46 -14.37
N GLN A 164 -7.53 -39.19 -15.18
CA GLN A 164 -7.93 -38.74 -16.51
C GLN A 164 -8.85 -37.52 -16.48
N TRP A 165 -9.72 -37.40 -15.48
CA TRP A 165 -10.60 -36.23 -15.30
C TRP A 165 -9.84 -34.98 -14.85
N VAL A 166 -8.88 -35.11 -13.91
CA VAL A 166 -8.04 -34.00 -13.45
C VAL A 166 -7.15 -33.48 -14.58
N GLY A 167 -6.65 -34.36 -15.45
CA GLY A 167 -5.88 -34.01 -16.64
C GLY A 167 -4.54 -33.31 -16.35
N ARG A 168 -3.72 -33.11 -17.39
CA ARG A 168 -2.53 -32.27 -17.27
C ARG A 168 -2.92 -30.79 -17.27
N GLN A 169 -2.20 -29.98 -16.50
CA GLN A 169 -2.39 -28.54 -16.42
C GLN A 169 -2.21 -27.88 -17.80
N GLU A 170 -3.15 -27.04 -18.22
CA GLU A 170 -2.98 -26.14 -19.37
C GLU A 170 -2.28 -24.85 -18.93
N PHE A 171 -1.28 -24.39 -19.69
CA PHE A 171 -0.62 -23.12 -19.40
C PHE A 171 -1.45 -21.94 -19.92
N VAL A 172 -2.21 -21.32 -19.02
CA VAL A 172 -3.01 -20.13 -19.33
C VAL A 172 -2.16 -18.88 -19.17
N VAL A 173 -1.71 -18.30 -20.29
CA VAL A 173 -0.84 -17.09 -20.32
C VAL A 173 -1.50 -15.92 -19.58
N SER A 174 -2.79 -15.70 -19.79
CA SER A 174 -3.53 -14.55 -19.27
C SER A 174 -3.59 -14.48 -17.74
N ALA A 175 -3.74 -15.62 -17.05
CA ALA A 175 -3.77 -15.68 -15.60
C ALA A 175 -2.38 -15.36 -14.98
N ASN A 176 -1.31 -15.79 -15.64
CA ASN A 176 0.06 -15.52 -15.20
C ASN A 176 0.43 -14.04 -15.43
N VAL A 177 0.10 -13.46 -16.59
CA VAL A 177 0.28 -12.02 -16.85
C VAL A 177 -0.47 -11.19 -15.83
N LEU A 178 -1.68 -11.59 -15.45
CA LEU A 178 -2.46 -10.89 -14.43
C LEU A 178 -1.81 -10.95 -13.04
N GLY A 179 -1.15 -12.06 -12.69
CA GLY A 179 -0.34 -12.14 -11.47
C GLY A 179 0.80 -11.12 -11.47
N LEU A 180 1.46 -10.94 -12.62
CA LEU A 180 2.52 -9.94 -12.77
C LEU A 180 1.99 -8.51 -12.64
N VAL A 181 0.87 -8.18 -13.30
CA VAL A 181 0.25 -6.84 -13.22
C VAL A 181 -0.19 -6.51 -11.79
N TYR A 182 -0.75 -7.49 -11.07
CA TYR A 182 -1.08 -7.33 -9.66
C TYR A 182 0.16 -7.05 -8.79
N GLY A 183 1.22 -7.86 -8.95
CA GLY A 183 2.49 -7.63 -8.23
C GLY A 183 3.10 -6.26 -8.53
N GLN A 184 3.07 -5.81 -9.80
CA GLN A 184 3.49 -4.46 -10.18
C GLN A 184 2.66 -3.38 -9.48
N THR A 185 1.34 -3.57 -9.38
CA THR A 185 0.44 -2.61 -8.74
C THR A 185 0.74 -2.45 -7.24
N VAL A 186 0.95 -3.57 -6.53
CA VAL A 186 1.35 -3.56 -5.11
C VAL A 186 2.66 -2.81 -4.94
N VAL A 187 3.63 -3.07 -5.83
CA VAL A 187 4.96 -2.45 -5.76
C VAL A 187 4.91 -0.96 -6.04
N TRP A 188 4.18 -0.54 -7.08
CA TRP A 188 4.01 0.89 -7.38
C TRP A 188 3.34 1.65 -6.24
N THR A 189 2.37 1.01 -5.57
CA THR A 189 1.70 1.61 -4.40
C THR A 189 2.64 1.73 -3.20
N GLY A 190 3.52 0.76 -2.98
CA GLY A 190 4.44 0.73 -1.84
C GLY A 190 5.80 1.40 -2.07
N ALA A 191 6.18 1.72 -3.31
CA ALA A 191 7.55 2.11 -3.68
C ALA A 191 8.03 3.40 -2.99
N LEU A 192 7.14 4.37 -2.74
CA LEU A 192 7.48 5.61 -2.04
C LEU A 192 7.80 5.39 -0.57
N PHE A 193 7.08 4.47 0.07
CA PHE A 193 7.18 4.20 1.49
C PHE A 193 8.30 3.21 1.81
N CYS A 194 8.60 2.29 0.88
CA CYS A 194 9.66 1.29 1.00
C CYS A 194 10.50 1.27 -0.29
N PRO A 195 11.62 2.02 -0.37
CA PRO A 195 12.42 2.14 -1.58
C PRO A 195 13.13 0.85 -1.99
N LEU A 196 13.22 -0.15 -1.08
CA LEU A 196 13.79 -1.46 -1.36
C LEU A 196 12.81 -2.39 -2.11
N LEU A 197 11.51 -2.07 -2.07
CA LEU A 197 10.44 -2.92 -2.58
C LEU A 197 10.52 -3.16 -4.11
N PRO A 198 10.86 -2.15 -4.96
CA PRO A 198 11.14 -2.39 -6.36
C PRO A 198 12.29 -3.38 -6.62
N LEU A 199 13.39 -3.29 -5.85
CA LEU A 199 14.53 -4.19 -5.99
C LEU A 199 14.14 -5.64 -5.66
N ILE A 200 13.43 -5.84 -4.55
CA ILE A 200 12.90 -7.15 -4.15
C ILE A 200 11.98 -7.70 -5.25
N ASN A 201 11.12 -6.86 -5.81
CA ASN A 201 10.20 -7.28 -6.86
C ASN A 201 10.91 -7.67 -8.17
N THR A 202 11.98 -6.96 -8.55
CA THR A 202 12.80 -7.35 -9.70
C THR A 202 13.39 -8.74 -9.51
N ILE A 203 13.95 -9.01 -8.33
CA ILE A 203 14.48 -10.34 -7.98
C ILE A 203 13.37 -11.39 -8.03
N ASN A 204 12.19 -11.07 -7.48
CA ASN A 204 11.03 -11.97 -7.48
C ASN A 204 10.56 -12.31 -8.89
N PHE A 205 10.47 -11.34 -9.79
CA PHE A 205 10.09 -11.60 -11.19
C PHE A 205 11.12 -12.43 -11.94
N ILE A 206 12.41 -12.27 -11.65
CA ILE A 206 13.45 -13.13 -12.23
C ILE A 206 13.24 -14.58 -11.77
N PHE A 207 13.06 -14.81 -10.46
CA PHE A 207 12.77 -16.15 -9.94
C PHE A 207 11.49 -16.74 -10.55
N LEU A 208 10.39 -15.99 -10.52
CA LEU A 208 9.10 -16.42 -11.08
C LEU A 208 9.21 -16.77 -12.56
N PHE A 209 9.97 -16.00 -13.34
CA PHE A 209 10.20 -16.26 -14.75
C PHE A 209 10.89 -17.61 -14.97
N TYR A 210 12.00 -17.89 -14.27
CA TYR A 210 12.72 -19.15 -14.40
C TYR A 210 11.88 -20.34 -13.93
N PHE A 211 11.19 -20.22 -12.79
CA PHE A 211 10.31 -21.28 -12.30
C PHE A 211 9.16 -21.57 -13.26
N LYS A 212 8.45 -20.55 -13.74
CA LYS A 212 7.35 -20.72 -14.70
C LYS A 212 7.84 -21.24 -16.04
N LYS A 213 9.04 -20.88 -16.49
CA LYS A 213 9.69 -21.47 -17.68
C LYS A 213 9.90 -22.97 -17.50
N ILE A 214 10.46 -23.40 -16.36
CA ILE A 214 10.67 -24.83 -16.06
C ILE A 214 9.34 -25.58 -16.03
N THR A 215 8.33 -25.05 -15.33
CA THR A 215 6.99 -25.63 -15.30
C THR A 215 6.38 -25.74 -16.70
N LEU A 216 6.51 -24.71 -17.54
CA LEU A 216 5.95 -24.70 -18.89
C LEU A 216 6.49 -25.86 -19.74
N PHE A 217 7.82 -26.05 -19.76
CA PHE A 217 8.45 -27.10 -20.56
C PHE A 217 8.29 -28.50 -19.95
N SER A 218 8.23 -28.59 -18.62
CA SER A 218 8.26 -29.88 -17.92
C SER A 218 6.85 -30.42 -17.66
N ASN A 219 5.91 -29.57 -17.23
CA ASN A 219 4.65 -30.00 -16.61
C ASN A 219 3.41 -29.70 -17.48
N CYS A 220 3.45 -28.68 -18.33
CA CYS A 220 2.28 -28.25 -19.09
C CYS A 220 2.13 -28.95 -20.45
N ARG A 221 0.89 -29.16 -20.89
CA ARG A 221 0.59 -29.47 -22.30
C ARG A 221 0.43 -28.18 -23.10
N PRO A 222 0.72 -28.20 -24.42
CA PRO A 222 0.48 -27.04 -25.27
C PRO A 222 -1.01 -26.65 -25.20
N ALA A 223 -1.28 -25.35 -25.03
CA ALA A 223 -2.65 -24.84 -24.95
C ALA A 223 -3.38 -25.12 -26.27
N GLN A 224 -4.51 -25.85 -26.21
CA GLN A 224 -5.29 -26.18 -27.40
C GLN A 224 -6.20 -25.04 -27.88
N LYS A 225 -6.43 -24.02 -27.06
CA LYS A 225 -7.28 -22.88 -27.39
C LYS A 225 -6.42 -21.71 -27.88
N THR A 226 -6.58 -21.33 -29.14
CA THR A 226 -5.94 -20.14 -29.72
C THR A 226 -6.60 -18.88 -29.15
N PHE A 227 -5.86 -18.19 -28.29
CA PHE A 227 -6.30 -16.91 -27.74
C PHE A 227 -6.02 -15.79 -28.76
N ARG A 228 -7.05 -14.99 -29.10
CA ARG A 228 -6.90 -13.89 -30.07
C ARG A 228 -6.10 -12.73 -29.47
N SER A 229 -4.80 -12.70 -29.77
CA SER A 229 -3.77 -11.81 -29.22
C SER A 229 -4.17 -10.31 -29.09
N THR A 230 -4.79 -9.71 -30.10
CA THR A 230 -5.02 -8.25 -30.16
C THR A 230 -6.02 -7.72 -29.12
N THR A 231 -7.14 -8.42 -28.89
CA THR A 231 -8.18 -7.99 -27.93
C THR A 231 -7.68 -8.10 -26.49
N SER A 232 -6.77 -9.04 -26.25
CA SER A 232 -6.27 -9.36 -24.93
C SER A 232 -5.20 -8.40 -24.43
N THR A 233 -4.34 -7.90 -25.34
CA THR A 233 -3.37 -6.85 -25.02
C THR A 233 -4.07 -5.59 -24.52
N PHE A 234 -5.16 -5.17 -25.18
CA PHE A 234 -5.96 -4.04 -24.72
C PHE A 234 -6.50 -4.25 -23.30
N PHE A 235 -7.04 -5.43 -23.01
CA PHE A 235 -7.52 -5.77 -21.67
C PHE A 235 -6.41 -5.64 -20.62
N PHE A 236 -5.23 -6.23 -20.84
CA PHE A 236 -4.12 -6.12 -19.89
C PHE A 236 -3.64 -4.67 -19.72
N LEU A 237 -3.60 -3.88 -20.79
CA LEU A 237 -3.24 -2.46 -20.73
C LEU A 237 -4.24 -1.67 -19.88
N VAL A 238 -5.54 -1.91 -20.02
CA VAL A 238 -6.57 -1.26 -19.19
C VAL A 238 -6.40 -1.61 -17.71
N VAL A 239 -6.15 -2.89 -17.40
CA VAL A 239 -5.93 -3.35 -16.02
C VAL A 239 -4.66 -2.73 -15.43
N LEU A 240 -3.59 -2.68 -16.22
CA LEU A 240 -2.34 -2.05 -15.83
C LEU A 240 -2.50 -0.54 -15.60
N LEU A 241 -3.26 0.14 -16.47
CA LEU A 241 -3.57 1.57 -16.31
C LEU A 241 -4.37 1.84 -15.03
N PHE A 242 -5.33 0.97 -14.70
CA PHE A 242 -6.06 1.09 -13.43
C PHE A 242 -5.13 0.90 -12.22
N GLY A 243 -4.26 -0.12 -12.25
CA GLY A 243 -3.28 -0.35 -11.19
C GLY A 243 -2.31 0.83 -11.03
N TRP A 244 -1.83 1.38 -12.14
CA TRP A 244 -1.03 2.60 -12.16
C TRP A 244 -1.80 3.80 -11.58
N GLY A 245 -3.06 3.98 -11.98
CA GLY A 245 -3.94 5.02 -11.46
C GLY A 245 -4.07 4.98 -9.94
N LEU A 246 -4.35 3.79 -9.39
CA LEU A 246 -4.42 3.58 -7.94
C LEU A 246 -3.10 3.97 -7.24
N ALA A 247 -1.96 3.52 -7.77
CA ALA A 247 -0.66 3.89 -7.21
C ALA A 247 -0.45 5.42 -7.27
N THR A 248 -0.73 6.07 -8.41
CA THR A 248 -0.56 7.54 -8.53
C THR A 248 -1.43 8.32 -7.55
N VAL A 249 -2.65 7.87 -7.26
CA VAL A 249 -3.53 8.51 -6.27
C VAL A 249 -2.90 8.47 -4.88
N VAL A 250 -2.41 7.30 -4.45
CA VAL A 250 -1.73 7.13 -3.16
C VAL A 250 -0.47 8.01 -3.08
N MET A 251 0.32 8.04 -4.16
CA MET A 251 1.54 8.84 -4.25
C MET A 251 1.25 10.35 -4.16
N VAL A 252 0.31 10.86 -4.97
CA VAL A 252 -0.05 12.28 -5.00
C VAL A 252 -0.61 12.73 -3.67
N TYR A 253 -1.49 11.91 -3.07
CA TYR A 253 -2.03 12.19 -1.74
C TYR A 253 -0.92 12.32 -0.68
N SER A 254 0.01 11.36 -0.65
CA SER A 254 1.09 11.34 0.33
C SER A 254 2.05 12.54 0.18
N VAL A 255 2.41 12.87 -1.07
CA VAL A 255 3.26 14.04 -1.34
C VAL A 255 2.54 15.33 -0.99
N ALA A 256 1.25 15.45 -1.29
CA ALA A 256 0.46 16.63 -0.95
C ALA A 256 0.39 16.86 0.55
N ASP A 257 0.19 15.81 1.35
CA ASP A 257 0.16 15.90 2.81
C ASP A 257 1.51 16.35 3.39
N VAL A 258 2.61 15.74 2.95
CA VAL A 258 3.98 16.12 3.38
C VAL A 258 4.29 17.57 3.01
N VAL A 259 3.95 17.99 1.79
CA VAL A 259 4.17 19.36 1.31
C VAL A 259 3.34 20.36 2.13
N MET A 260 2.08 20.05 2.41
CA MET A 260 1.22 20.88 3.24
C MET A 260 1.81 21.06 4.65
N TRP A 261 2.21 19.98 5.32
CA TRP A 261 2.84 20.02 6.63
C TRP A 261 4.16 20.79 6.63
N TYR A 262 4.99 20.62 5.58
CA TYR A 262 6.22 21.37 5.41
C TYR A 262 5.96 22.88 5.37
N PHE A 263 4.97 23.34 4.59
CA PHE A 263 4.61 24.75 4.52
C PHE A 263 4.06 25.29 5.84
N ILE A 264 3.21 24.53 6.54
CA ILE A 264 2.67 24.91 7.87
C ILE A 264 3.82 25.06 8.88
N ALA A 265 4.73 24.07 8.94
CA ALA A 265 5.89 24.11 9.81
C ALA A 265 6.79 25.31 9.49
N LEU A 266 7.07 25.55 8.21
CA LEU A 266 7.87 26.66 7.73
C LEU A 266 7.24 28.01 8.15
N ALA A 267 5.95 28.20 7.92
CA ALA A 267 5.22 29.40 8.31
C ALA A 267 5.26 29.64 9.84
N SER A 268 5.14 28.58 10.63
CA SER A 268 5.21 28.67 12.10
C SER A 268 6.60 29.10 12.60
N VAL A 269 7.67 28.59 11.98
CA VAL A 269 9.06 28.88 12.33
C VAL A 269 9.42 30.30 11.93
N TYR A 270 9.08 30.73 10.71
CA TYR A 270 9.29 32.12 10.29
C TYR A 270 8.50 33.09 11.16
N GLY A 271 7.23 32.77 11.49
CA GLY A 271 6.42 33.58 12.39
C GLY A 271 7.06 33.77 13.77
N LYS A 272 7.53 32.69 14.40
CA LYS A 272 8.26 32.74 15.68
C LYS A 272 9.55 33.53 15.58
N THR A 273 10.34 33.28 14.53
CA THR A 273 11.64 33.95 14.33
C THR A 273 11.47 35.46 14.15
N VAL A 274 10.49 35.88 13.33
CA VAL A 274 10.17 37.30 13.12
C VAL A 274 9.65 37.96 14.40
N ALA A 275 8.80 37.28 15.17
CA ALA A 275 8.30 37.80 16.44
C ALA A 275 9.45 38.01 17.45
N LEU A 276 10.39 37.06 17.52
CA LEU A 276 11.55 37.12 18.40
C LEU A 276 12.52 38.23 17.99
N LEU A 277 12.82 38.38 16.69
CA LEU A 277 13.62 39.48 16.15
C LEU A 277 12.98 40.85 16.44
N ARG A 278 11.67 41.00 16.27
CA ARG A 278 10.95 42.24 16.60
C ARG A 278 11.02 42.58 18.08
N ALA A 279 10.94 41.56 18.96
CA ALA A 279 11.06 41.77 20.40
C ALA A 279 12.47 42.24 20.79
N GLN A 280 13.51 41.63 20.22
CA GLN A 280 14.91 42.03 20.43
C GLN A 280 15.16 43.47 19.97
N LEU A 281 14.74 43.84 18.76
CA LEU A 281 14.87 45.21 18.24
C LEU A 281 14.13 46.24 19.12
N LYS A 282 12.97 45.87 19.67
CA LYS A 282 12.21 46.74 20.58
C LYS A 282 12.92 46.93 21.93
N LEU A 283 13.59 45.91 22.44
CA LEU A 283 14.41 46.01 23.65
C LEU A 283 15.65 46.87 23.42
N GLU A 284 16.40 46.58 22.36
CA GLU A 284 17.59 47.36 22.00
C GLU A 284 17.25 48.83 21.74
N GLY A 285 16.11 49.11 21.09
CA GLY A 285 15.59 50.46 20.90
C GLY A 285 15.26 51.17 22.22
N ARG A 286 14.69 50.47 23.21
CA ARG A 286 14.42 51.03 24.54
C ARG A 286 15.72 51.34 25.31
N ASP A 287 16.70 50.43 25.26
CA ASP A 287 17.99 50.64 25.93
C ASP A 287 18.75 51.82 25.31
N LYS A 288 18.78 51.94 23.98
CA LYS A 288 19.37 53.10 23.30
C LYS A 288 18.70 54.41 23.72
N GLN A 289 17.37 54.46 23.79
CA GLN A 289 16.67 55.66 24.25
C GLN A 289 16.95 55.99 25.71
N PHE A 290 17.08 54.99 26.57
CA PHE A 290 17.43 55.17 27.98
C PHE A 290 18.84 55.77 28.12
N LEU A 291 19.83 55.21 27.43
CA LEU A 291 21.20 55.71 27.43
C LEU A 291 21.30 57.14 26.91
N VAL A 292 20.62 57.47 25.81
CA VAL A 292 20.60 58.84 25.26
C VAL A 292 20.02 59.84 26.27
N LYS A 293 18.94 59.50 26.98
CA LYS A 293 18.37 60.35 28.03
C LYS A 293 19.34 60.56 29.19
N GLN A 294 20.06 59.52 29.60
CA GLN A 294 21.03 59.60 30.69
C GLN A 294 22.22 60.51 30.32
N ILE A 295 22.76 60.37 29.10
CA ILE A 295 23.81 61.24 28.56
C ILE A 295 23.33 62.71 28.49
N ALA A 296 22.12 62.95 27.99
CA ALA A 296 21.55 64.30 27.87
C ALA A 296 21.28 64.99 29.22
N ASN A 297 21.03 64.21 30.28
CA ASN A 297 20.90 64.74 31.65
C ASN A 297 22.27 65.06 32.25
N LEU A 298 23.27 64.18 32.07
CA LEU A 298 24.64 64.42 32.53
C LEU A 298 25.26 65.66 31.87
N SER A 299 25.09 65.83 30.55
CA SER A 299 25.59 67.00 29.84
C SER A 299 24.94 68.30 30.33
N ARG A 300 23.63 68.30 30.61
CA ARG A 300 22.94 69.45 31.22
C ARG A 300 23.50 69.80 32.60
N ILE A 301 23.77 68.80 33.44
CA ILE A 301 24.36 69.02 34.77
C ILE A 301 25.78 69.61 34.64
N GLN A 302 26.60 69.13 33.70
CA GLN A 302 27.93 69.69 33.44
C GLN A 302 27.88 71.14 32.95
N ILE A 303 26.97 71.47 32.03
CA ILE A 303 26.80 72.85 31.54
C ILE A 303 26.42 73.78 32.70
N LEU A 304 25.46 73.38 33.54
CA LEU A 304 25.04 74.16 34.71
C LEU A 304 26.19 74.38 35.71
N LYS A 305 27.02 73.36 35.95
CA LYS A 305 28.24 73.51 36.78
C LYS A 305 29.23 74.49 36.17
N HIS A 306 29.47 74.44 34.86
CA HIS A 306 30.39 75.35 34.19
C HIS A 306 29.89 76.80 34.15
N THR A 307 28.59 77.04 33.95
CA THR A 307 28.04 78.40 34.00
C THR A 307 28.01 78.97 35.41
N ALA A 308 27.80 78.14 36.43
CA ALA A 308 27.89 78.58 37.82
C ALA A 308 29.33 78.99 38.19
N ALA A 309 30.33 78.22 37.74
CA ALA A 309 31.75 78.51 37.99
C ALA A 309 32.30 79.72 37.21
N ALA A 310 31.60 80.21 36.17
CA ALA A 310 31.99 81.40 35.42
C ALA A 310 31.42 82.71 36.00
N HIS A 311 30.57 82.62 37.02
CA HIS A 311 29.92 83.75 37.69
C HIS A 311 30.47 84.03 39.11
N GLU A 312 31.47 83.26 39.57
CA GLU A 312 32.36 83.58 40.69
C GLU A 312 33.68 84.15 40.17
#